data_AF-A0A3B1DF30-F1
#
_entry.id   AF-A0A3B1DF30-F1
#
_cell.length_a   1.000
_cell.length_b   1.000
_cell.length_c   1.000
_cell.angle_alpha   90.00
_cell.angle_beta   90.00
_cell.angle_gamma   90.00
#
_symmetry.space_group_name_H-M   'P 1'
#
loop_
_entity.id
_entity.type
_entity.pdbx_description
1 polymer ?
#
loop_
_entity_poly.entity_id
_entity_poly.type
_entity_poly.pdbx_seq_one_letter_code
_entity_poly.pdbx_strand_id
1 'polypeptide(L)'
;MTKALQALLTNVIDYAGMFPPAKLSLEESLANYLQYKKSTESWMLGSFICPATKVRDFCEQIDWSAITPKHHLSLTSAANLDDSQQLTDLQSHLELANSLAKPHISISLEIKLPQQPIANFMEYATPFCDKIYLEVPFDAPFDKETLQQKVGLKPNSKWAFKFRTGGIVPEAFPSSEQLARAIIACRDAGIAWKATAGLHHPLRHFDEKIGTKMHGFMNVIGAAVLCQISHLTESQVCQILEEESPEAFLFQEETFRWRDFEASATEIEQARKQTMQSFGSCSFDDPCDDLRECKLI
;
A
#
# COMPACT_ATOMS: atom_id res chain seq x y z
N MET A 1 17.65 15.22 5.63
CA MET A 1 16.36 14.77 5.10
C MET A 1 15.47 15.99 4.87
N THR A 2 14.91 16.16 3.68
CA THR A 2 14.02 17.28 3.36
C THR A 2 12.60 16.98 3.83
N LYS A 3 11.79 18.02 4.09
CA LYS A 3 10.38 17.85 4.46
C LYS A 3 9.54 17.30 3.32
N ALA A 4 9.85 17.64 2.06
CA ALA A 4 9.15 17.07 0.92
C ALA A 4 9.33 15.55 0.82
N LEU A 5 10.55 15.04 1.04
CA LEU A 5 10.79 13.59 1.06
C LEU A 5 10.08 12.93 2.25
N GLN A 6 10.15 13.57 3.42
CA GLN A 6 9.48 13.08 4.61
C GLN A 6 7.96 13.00 4.41
N ALA A 7 7.34 14.03 3.85
CA ALA A 7 5.92 14.06 3.50
C ALA A 7 5.56 12.93 2.53
N LEU A 8 6.41 12.69 1.53
CA LEU A 8 6.17 11.67 0.52
C LEU A 8 6.22 10.25 1.12
N LEU A 9 7.19 9.96 2.00
CA LEU A 9 7.49 8.59 2.43
C LEU A 9 7.05 8.24 3.86
N THR A 10 6.47 9.17 4.63
CA THR A 10 5.99 8.87 5.99
C THR A 10 4.97 7.72 6.00
N ASN A 11 5.19 6.68 6.80
CA ASN A 11 4.35 5.47 6.88
C ASN A 11 4.10 4.77 5.53
N VAL A 12 4.99 4.91 4.55
CA VAL A 12 4.78 4.38 3.20
C VAL A 12 4.99 2.86 3.11
N ILE A 13 5.78 2.26 4.00
CA ILE A 13 6.14 0.84 3.92
C ILE A 13 5.28 0.02 4.88
N ASP A 14 4.32 -0.73 4.34
CA ASP A 14 3.62 -1.77 5.08
C ASP A 14 4.48 -3.04 5.13
N TYR A 15 4.95 -3.43 6.32
CA TYR A 15 5.88 -4.54 6.50
C TYR A 15 5.16 -5.90 6.45
N ALA A 16 5.56 -6.74 5.50
CA ALA A 16 4.96 -8.01 5.13
C ALA A 16 5.97 -9.17 5.21
N GLY A 17 6.79 -9.23 6.27
CA GLY A 17 7.86 -10.23 6.42
C GLY A 17 7.41 -11.70 6.36
N MET A 18 6.16 -11.99 6.70
CA MET A 18 5.57 -13.33 6.64
C MET A 18 5.28 -13.81 5.20
N PHE A 19 5.36 -12.91 4.21
CA PHE A 19 4.99 -13.19 2.82
C PHE A 19 6.23 -13.40 1.95
N PRO A 20 6.11 -14.11 0.82
CA PRO A 20 7.22 -14.27 -0.12
C PRO A 20 7.79 -12.93 -0.61
N PRO A 21 9.10 -12.86 -0.88
CA PRO A 21 10.09 -13.95 -0.76
C PRO A 21 10.56 -14.30 0.67
N ALA A 22 10.41 -13.40 1.66
CA ALA A 22 11.01 -13.58 2.99
C ALA A 22 10.42 -14.80 3.76
N LYS A 23 9.10 -14.95 3.78
CA LYS A 23 8.38 -16.09 4.43
C LYS A 23 8.80 -16.34 5.89
N LEU A 24 9.09 -15.27 6.63
CA LEU A 24 9.45 -15.37 8.04
C LEU A 24 8.29 -15.93 8.87
N SER A 25 8.60 -16.52 10.01
CA SER A 25 7.58 -16.85 11.01
C SER A 25 6.92 -15.56 11.56
N LEU A 26 5.79 -15.72 12.25
CA LEU A 26 5.13 -14.60 12.93
C LEU A 26 6.06 -13.99 14.00
N GLU A 27 6.73 -14.83 14.78
CA GLU A 27 7.66 -14.42 15.85
C GLU A 27 8.81 -13.59 15.28
N GLU A 28 9.50 -14.08 14.25
CA GLU A 28 10.59 -13.36 13.58
C GLU A 28 10.11 -12.05 12.94
N SER A 29 8.97 -12.09 12.23
CA SER A 29 8.40 -10.90 11.59
C SER A 29 8.05 -9.84 12.64
N LEU A 30 7.50 -10.24 13.78
CA LEU A 30 7.09 -9.32 14.83
C LEU A 30 8.29 -8.73 15.56
N ALA A 31 9.31 -9.53 15.84
CA ALA A 31 10.57 -9.06 16.40
C ALA A 31 11.21 -8.01 15.49
N ASN A 32 11.28 -8.28 14.18
CA ASN A 32 11.77 -7.33 13.17
C ASN A 32 10.94 -6.04 13.16
N TYR A 33 9.61 -6.14 13.12
CA TYR A 33 8.72 -4.98 13.12
C TYR A 33 8.93 -4.08 14.34
N LEU A 34 9.02 -4.67 15.54
CA LEU A 34 9.28 -3.94 16.78
C LEU A 34 10.69 -3.34 16.83
N GLN A 35 11.68 -3.98 16.21
CA GLN A 35 13.02 -3.43 16.04
C GLN A 35 13.02 -2.24 15.07
N TYR A 36 12.37 -2.35 13.92
CA TYR A 36 12.25 -1.25 12.96
C TYR A 36 11.50 -0.05 13.55
N LYS A 37 10.53 -0.25 14.46
CA LYS A 37 9.90 0.87 15.19
C LYS A 37 10.86 1.64 16.11
N LYS A 38 12.03 1.07 16.43
CA LYS A 38 13.09 1.71 17.21
C LYS A 38 14.20 2.29 16.33
N SER A 39 14.16 2.10 15.01
CA SER A 39 15.19 2.60 14.08
C SER A 39 15.01 4.07 13.75
N THR A 40 16.07 4.66 13.18
CA THR A 40 16.09 6.04 12.66
C THR A 40 15.09 6.25 11.53
N GLU A 41 14.83 5.23 10.71
CA GLU A 41 13.94 5.25 9.55
C GLU A 41 12.49 4.85 9.90
N SER A 42 12.19 4.61 11.18
CA SER A 42 10.85 4.20 11.67
C SER A 42 9.69 5.09 11.21
N TRP A 43 9.97 6.34 10.80
CA TRP A 43 9.00 7.26 10.22
C TRP A 43 8.44 6.79 8.86
N MET A 44 9.14 5.93 8.11
CA MET A 44 8.64 5.30 6.88
C MET A 44 7.80 4.04 7.15
N LEU A 45 7.90 3.45 8.34
CA LEU A 45 7.27 2.19 8.67
C LEU A 45 5.77 2.37 8.96
N GLY A 46 4.94 1.87 8.05
CA GLY A 46 3.50 1.77 8.15
C GLY A 46 3.02 0.55 8.95
N SER A 47 2.11 -0.20 8.35
CA SER A 47 1.38 -1.29 9.02
C SER A 47 2.19 -2.57 9.11
N PHE A 48 1.91 -3.41 10.10
CA PHE A 48 2.31 -4.81 10.10
C PHE A 48 1.26 -5.62 9.34
N ILE A 49 1.65 -6.31 8.26
CA ILE A 49 0.75 -7.18 7.49
C ILE A 49 0.74 -8.57 8.11
N CYS A 50 -0.44 -9.04 8.52
CA CYS A 50 -0.63 -10.35 9.16
C CYS A 50 -1.77 -11.12 8.47
N PRO A 51 -1.64 -12.43 8.21
CA PRO A 51 -2.78 -13.24 7.79
C PRO A 51 -3.91 -13.17 8.82
N ALA A 52 -5.16 -12.99 8.39
CA ALA A 52 -6.32 -12.94 9.29
C ALA A 52 -6.42 -14.21 10.18
N THR A 53 -6.01 -15.37 9.63
CA THR A 53 -5.96 -16.65 10.33
C THR A 53 -4.95 -16.72 11.49
N LYS A 54 -4.01 -15.76 11.55
CA LYS A 54 -2.96 -15.67 12.57
C LYS A 54 -3.22 -14.59 13.62
N VAL A 55 -4.40 -13.97 13.62
CA VAL A 55 -4.70 -12.87 14.55
C VAL A 55 -4.67 -13.30 16.02
N ARG A 56 -5.06 -14.54 16.34
CA ARG A 56 -4.95 -15.10 17.69
C ARG A 56 -3.49 -15.16 18.13
N ASP A 57 -2.68 -15.88 17.36
CA ASP A 57 -1.25 -16.05 17.60
C ASP A 57 -0.55 -14.67 17.73
N PHE A 58 -0.93 -13.70 16.89
CA PHE A 58 -0.42 -12.33 16.97
C PHE A 58 -0.74 -11.69 18.33
N CYS A 59 -1.99 -11.75 18.79
CA CYS A 59 -2.41 -11.14 20.06
C CYS A 59 -1.79 -11.83 21.28
N GLU A 60 -1.43 -13.11 21.17
CA GLU A 60 -0.76 -13.88 22.22
C GLU A 60 0.75 -13.62 22.29
N GLN A 61 1.39 -13.31 21.15
CA GLN A 61 2.85 -13.10 21.07
C GLN A 61 3.26 -11.63 21.19
N ILE A 62 2.36 -10.68 20.92
CA ILE A 62 2.68 -9.25 20.93
C ILE A 62 2.94 -8.73 22.35
N ASP A 63 4.06 -8.04 22.53
CA ASP A 63 4.28 -7.22 23.71
C ASP A 63 3.46 -5.93 23.63
N TRP A 64 2.25 -5.96 24.20
CA TRP A 64 1.35 -4.81 24.24
C TRP A 64 1.95 -3.58 24.93
N SER A 65 2.99 -3.73 25.78
CA SER A 65 3.67 -2.60 26.41
C SER A 65 4.61 -1.85 25.45
N ALA A 66 5.09 -2.54 24.40
CA ALA A 66 5.89 -1.95 23.32
C ALA A 66 5.04 -1.32 22.20
N ILE A 67 3.72 -1.53 22.24
CA ILE A 67 2.78 -1.05 21.24
C ILE A 67 2.08 0.23 21.71
N THR A 68 1.82 1.12 20.76
CA THR A 68 1.09 2.37 20.97
C THR A 68 -0.03 2.51 19.93
N PRO A 69 -1.02 3.38 20.13
CA PRO A 69 -2.06 3.64 19.14
C PRO A 69 -1.57 4.13 17.77
N LYS A 70 -0.28 4.47 17.63
CA LYS A 70 0.36 4.79 16.35
C LYS A 70 0.78 3.56 15.55
N HIS A 71 0.67 2.35 16.12
CA HIS A 71 0.89 1.11 15.39
C HIS A 71 -0.38 0.70 14.67
N HIS A 72 -0.20 0.05 13.52
CA HIS A 72 -1.29 -0.33 12.63
C HIS A 72 -1.13 -1.81 12.28
N LEU A 73 -2.20 -2.58 12.45
CA LEU A 73 -2.27 -3.97 12.00
C LEU A 73 -3.13 -4.04 10.75
N SER A 74 -2.58 -4.58 9.67
CA SER A 74 -3.35 -4.88 8.46
C SER A 74 -3.53 -6.38 8.33
N LEU A 75 -4.76 -6.84 8.48
CA LEU A 75 -5.12 -8.23 8.29
C LEU A 75 -5.33 -8.51 6.81
N THR A 76 -4.69 -9.54 6.27
CA THR A 76 -4.91 -9.96 4.88
C THR A 76 -5.59 -11.32 4.82
N SER A 77 -6.57 -11.47 3.92
CA SER A 77 -7.32 -12.70 3.74
C SER A 77 -7.51 -13.01 2.25
N ALA A 78 -7.28 -14.27 1.90
CA ALA A 78 -7.56 -14.82 0.58
C ALA A 78 -8.94 -15.49 0.49
N ALA A 79 -9.79 -15.33 1.51
CA ALA A 79 -11.12 -15.93 1.58
C ALA A 79 -11.95 -15.56 0.34
N ASN A 80 -12.60 -16.56 -0.24
CA ASN A 80 -13.65 -16.34 -1.21
C ASN A 80 -14.92 -15.90 -0.47
N LEU A 81 -15.35 -14.66 -0.66
CA LEU A 81 -16.54 -14.13 0.03
C LEU A 81 -17.85 -14.75 -0.46
N ASP A 82 -17.84 -15.43 -1.60
CA ASP A 82 -18.99 -16.18 -2.11
C ASP A 82 -19.13 -17.58 -1.45
N ASP A 83 -18.08 -18.02 -0.73
CA ASP A 83 -18.09 -19.26 0.05
C ASP A 83 -18.52 -18.95 1.50
N SER A 84 -19.65 -19.52 1.92
CA SER A 84 -20.25 -19.22 3.23
C SER A 84 -19.37 -19.63 4.42
N GLN A 85 -18.60 -20.72 4.29
CA GLN A 85 -17.70 -21.15 5.36
C GLN A 85 -16.51 -20.20 5.45
N GLN A 86 -15.88 -19.88 4.32
CA GLN A 86 -14.74 -18.95 4.31
C GLN A 86 -15.13 -17.54 4.77
N LEU A 87 -16.33 -17.09 4.43
CA LEU A 87 -16.90 -15.84 4.94
C LEU A 87 -17.06 -15.90 6.47
N THR A 88 -17.68 -16.96 7.00
CA THR A 88 -17.89 -17.15 8.45
C THR A 88 -16.55 -17.19 9.22
N ASP A 89 -15.54 -17.85 8.65
CA ASP A 89 -14.21 -17.90 9.22
C ASP A 89 -13.56 -16.50 9.25
N LEU A 90 -13.67 -15.74 8.16
CA LEU A 90 -13.18 -14.35 8.13
C LEU A 90 -13.89 -13.47 9.16
N GLN A 91 -15.22 -13.57 9.28
CA GLN A 91 -16.01 -12.86 10.29
C GLN A 91 -15.50 -13.16 11.71
N SER A 92 -15.26 -14.43 12.02
CA SER A 92 -14.73 -14.88 13.31
C SER A 92 -13.34 -14.28 13.60
N HIS A 93 -12.46 -14.20 12.59
CA HIS A 93 -11.16 -13.55 12.74
C HIS A 93 -11.28 -12.02 12.97
N LEU A 94 -12.22 -11.35 12.30
CA LEU A 94 -12.46 -9.91 12.49
C LEU A 94 -13.01 -9.60 13.88
N GLU A 95 -13.93 -10.41 14.39
CA GLU A 95 -14.47 -10.29 15.75
C GLU A 95 -13.37 -10.48 16.80
N LEU A 96 -12.48 -11.45 16.58
CA LEU A 96 -11.34 -11.68 17.46
C LEU A 96 -10.37 -10.49 17.43
N ALA A 97 -10.03 -9.98 16.25
CA ALA A 97 -9.19 -8.80 16.08
C ALA A 97 -9.78 -7.57 16.77
N ASN A 98 -11.09 -7.38 16.64
CA ASN A 98 -11.82 -6.29 17.26
C ASN A 98 -11.83 -6.38 18.79
N SER A 99 -11.92 -7.60 19.33
CA SER A 99 -11.89 -7.82 20.78
C SER A 99 -10.50 -7.64 21.38
N LEU A 100 -9.47 -8.22 20.74
CA LEU A 100 -8.13 -8.33 21.33
C LEU A 100 -7.17 -7.22 20.90
N ALA A 101 -7.22 -6.76 19.64
CA ALA A 101 -6.25 -5.84 19.09
C ALA A 101 -6.76 -4.39 18.97
N LYS A 102 -8.01 -4.21 18.55
CA LYS A 102 -8.58 -2.87 18.31
C LYS A 102 -8.54 -1.90 19.51
N PRO A 103 -8.67 -2.37 20.78
CA PRO A 103 -8.51 -1.48 21.92
C PRO A 103 -7.12 -0.82 22.02
N HIS A 104 -6.11 -1.39 21.35
CA HIS A 104 -4.71 -0.98 21.44
C HIS A 104 -4.18 -0.33 20.15
N ILE A 105 -4.65 -0.79 18.99
CA ILE A 105 -4.13 -0.39 17.66
C ILE A 105 -5.24 -0.30 16.61
N SER A 106 -4.99 0.46 15.54
CA SER A 106 -5.89 0.50 14.39
C SER A 106 -5.79 -0.78 13.57
N ILE A 107 -6.91 -1.16 12.96
CA ILE A 107 -7.03 -2.37 12.14
C ILE A 107 -7.46 -2.02 10.73
N SER A 108 -6.71 -2.49 9.74
CA SER A 108 -7.18 -2.57 8.35
C SER A 108 -7.38 -4.00 7.89
N LEU A 109 -8.22 -4.17 6.87
CA LEU A 109 -8.45 -5.46 6.22
C LEU A 109 -8.07 -5.37 4.74
N GLU A 110 -7.40 -6.39 4.21
CA GLU A 110 -7.11 -6.57 2.81
C GLU A 110 -7.75 -7.87 2.31
N ILE A 111 -8.55 -7.77 1.26
CA ILE A 111 -9.22 -8.92 0.64
C ILE A 111 -9.20 -8.78 -0.87
N LYS A 112 -9.37 -9.89 -1.58
CA LYS A 112 -9.56 -9.85 -3.04
C LYS A 112 -10.89 -9.18 -3.39
N LEU A 113 -10.93 -8.50 -4.54
CA LEU A 113 -12.18 -8.02 -5.09
C LEU A 113 -13.10 -9.24 -5.36
N PRO A 114 -14.28 -9.29 -4.74
CA PRO A 114 -15.26 -10.37 -4.91
C PRO A 114 -15.99 -10.24 -6.25
N GLN A 115 -16.53 -11.35 -6.75
CA GLN A 115 -17.24 -11.36 -8.05
C GLN A 115 -18.67 -10.82 -7.93
N GLN A 116 -19.32 -11.03 -6.79
CA GLN A 116 -20.66 -10.53 -6.51
C GLN A 116 -20.62 -9.22 -5.70
N PRO A 117 -21.65 -8.36 -5.80
CA PRO A 117 -21.76 -7.16 -4.99
C PRO A 117 -21.68 -7.48 -3.48
N ILE A 118 -20.77 -6.81 -2.77
CA ILE A 118 -20.48 -7.08 -1.35
C ILE A 118 -21.22 -6.21 -0.35
N ALA A 119 -22.33 -5.55 -0.72
CA ALA A 119 -23.00 -4.59 0.16
C ALA A 119 -23.16 -5.09 1.61
N ASN A 120 -23.63 -6.34 1.79
CA ASN A 120 -23.80 -6.96 3.11
C ASN A 120 -22.47 -7.17 3.85
N PHE A 121 -21.44 -7.69 3.16
CA PHE A 121 -20.13 -7.85 3.77
C PHE A 121 -19.50 -6.49 4.09
N MET A 122 -19.71 -5.49 3.25
CA MET A 122 -19.19 -4.16 3.48
C MET A 122 -19.79 -3.54 4.74
N GLU A 123 -21.10 -3.66 4.89
CA GLU A 123 -21.83 -3.21 6.08
C GLU A 123 -21.34 -3.93 7.33
N TYR A 124 -21.14 -5.26 7.24
CA TYR A 124 -20.62 -6.06 8.35
C TYR A 124 -19.18 -5.69 8.74
N ALA A 125 -18.26 -5.52 7.78
CA ALA A 125 -16.83 -5.33 8.07
C ALA A 125 -16.49 -3.90 8.55
N THR A 126 -17.29 -2.90 8.14
CA THR A 126 -17.05 -1.47 8.40
C THR A 126 -16.93 -1.10 9.89
N PRO A 127 -17.69 -1.67 10.83
CA PRO A 127 -17.52 -1.46 12.26
C PRO A 127 -16.19 -2.00 12.82
N PHE A 128 -15.65 -3.08 12.25
CA PHE A 128 -14.46 -3.77 12.76
C PHE A 128 -13.16 -3.13 12.28
N CYS A 129 -13.14 -2.55 11.08
CA CYS A 129 -11.93 -1.99 10.48
C CYS A 129 -11.96 -0.46 10.38
N ASP A 130 -10.80 0.17 10.50
CA ASP A 130 -10.59 1.59 10.22
C ASP A 130 -10.43 1.85 8.72
N LYS A 131 -9.85 0.88 8.01
CA LYS A 131 -9.71 0.88 6.56
C LYS A 131 -9.89 -0.52 5.98
N ILE A 132 -10.45 -0.63 4.78
CA ILE A 132 -10.60 -1.90 4.06
C ILE A 132 -10.08 -1.70 2.63
N TYR A 133 -9.19 -2.57 2.21
CA TYR A 133 -8.53 -2.54 0.92
C TYR A 133 -8.99 -3.71 0.06
N LEU A 134 -9.51 -3.40 -1.12
CA LEU A 134 -9.93 -4.37 -2.12
C LEU A 134 -8.82 -4.56 -3.16
N GLU A 135 -8.25 -5.76 -3.23
CA GLU A 135 -7.25 -6.11 -4.24
C GLU A 135 -7.94 -6.24 -5.61
N VAL A 136 -7.69 -5.28 -6.49
CA VAL A 136 -8.26 -5.25 -7.83
C VAL A 136 -7.20 -5.72 -8.83
N PRO A 137 -7.47 -6.78 -9.61
CA PRO A 137 -6.56 -7.26 -10.65
C PRO A 137 -6.51 -6.31 -11.85
N PHE A 138 -5.40 -6.38 -12.61
CA PHE A 138 -5.19 -5.57 -13.82
C PHE A 138 -5.77 -6.15 -15.12
N ASP A 139 -6.55 -7.22 -15.00
CA ASP A 139 -7.27 -7.86 -16.11
C ASP A 139 -8.62 -7.18 -16.44
N ALA A 140 -9.07 -6.24 -15.61
CA ALA A 140 -10.27 -5.43 -15.82
C ALA A 140 -9.93 -4.03 -16.39
N PRO A 141 -10.82 -3.43 -17.20
CA PRO A 141 -10.67 -2.02 -17.57
C PRO A 141 -10.72 -1.13 -16.32
N PHE A 142 -9.73 -0.24 -16.19
CA PHE A 142 -9.69 0.81 -15.17
C PHE A 142 -10.23 2.11 -15.75
N ASP A 143 -11.54 2.25 -15.72
CA ASP A 143 -12.19 3.54 -15.83
C ASP A 143 -13.04 3.80 -14.58
N LYS A 144 -13.37 5.07 -14.36
CA LYS A 144 -14.16 5.51 -13.22
C LYS A 144 -15.48 4.76 -13.13
N GLU A 145 -16.14 4.53 -14.25
CA GLU A 145 -17.44 3.88 -14.33
C GLU A 145 -17.35 2.42 -13.87
N THR A 146 -16.33 1.69 -14.30
CA THR A 146 -16.07 0.30 -13.93
C THR A 146 -15.75 0.18 -12.44
N LEU A 147 -14.93 1.08 -11.89
CA LEU A 147 -14.64 1.08 -10.45
C LEU A 147 -15.88 1.44 -9.61
N GLN A 148 -16.67 2.42 -10.06
CA GLN A 148 -17.91 2.80 -9.38
C GLN A 148 -18.99 1.72 -9.48
N GLN A 149 -19.15 1.06 -10.63
CA GLN A 149 -20.17 0.03 -10.84
C GLN A 149 -19.80 -1.28 -10.14
N LYS A 150 -18.54 -1.73 -10.23
CA LYS A 150 -18.12 -3.00 -9.62
C LYS A 150 -18.05 -2.92 -8.09
N VAL A 151 -17.75 -1.74 -7.54
CA VAL A 151 -17.40 -1.63 -6.12
C VAL A 151 -18.29 -0.65 -5.35
N GLY A 152 -18.90 0.34 -6.02
CA GLY A 152 -19.85 1.26 -5.38
C GLY A 152 -19.24 2.14 -4.29
N LEU A 153 -17.91 2.28 -4.27
CA LEU A 153 -17.24 3.02 -3.20
C LEU A 153 -17.50 4.51 -3.32
N LYS A 154 -17.77 5.12 -2.17
CA LYS A 154 -17.91 6.58 -2.05
C LYS A 154 -16.56 7.21 -1.73
N PRO A 155 -16.30 8.44 -2.20
CA PRO A 155 -15.15 9.23 -1.75
C PRO A 155 -15.14 9.32 -0.22
N ASN A 156 -13.93 9.35 0.36
CA ASN A 156 -13.73 9.41 1.82
C ASN A 156 -14.35 8.25 2.61
N SER A 157 -14.69 7.13 1.96
CA SER A 157 -15.13 5.93 2.68
C SER A 157 -13.96 5.21 3.35
N LYS A 158 -14.29 4.29 4.26
CA LYS A 158 -13.31 3.35 4.82
C LYS A 158 -12.71 2.40 3.77
N TRP A 159 -13.28 2.36 2.58
CA TRP A 159 -12.84 1.48 1.51
C TRP A 159 -11.79 2.17 0.63
N ALA A 160 -10.84 1.38 0.15
CA ALA A 160 -9.75 1.78 -0.71
C ALA A 160 -9.38 0.63 -1.66
N PHE A 161 -8.63 0.94 -2.70
CA PHE A 161 -8.10 -0.10 -3.58
C PHE A 161 -6.72 -0.58 -3.13
N LYS A 162 -6.40 -1.82 -3.48
CA LYS A 162 -5.05 -2.37 -3.43
C LYS A 162 -4.68 -2.86 -4.81
N PHE A 163 -3.53 -2.45 -5.30
CA PHE A 163 -3.01 -2.89 -6.59
C PHE A 163 -1.78 -3.74 -6.39
N ARG A 164 -1.77 -4.93 -7.02
CA ARG A 164 -0.59 -5.78 -7.07
C ARG A 164 0.31 -5.30 -8.19
N THR A 165 1.50 -4.84 -7.84
CA THR A 165 2.48 -4.25 -8.77
C THR A 165 3.65 -5.17 -9.09
N GLY A 166 3.60 -6.43 -8.63
CA GLY A 166 4.62 -7.42 -8.95
C GLY A 166 4.35 -8.81 -8.39
N GLY A 167 5.32 -9.70 -8.64
CA GLY A 167 5.31 -11.09 -8.22
C GLY A 167 6.61 -11.79 -8.62
N ILE A 168 6.54 -13.11 -8.79
CA ILE A 168 7.71 -13.94 -9.15
C ILE A 168 7.78 -14.30 -10.64
N VAL A 169 6.83 -13.80 -11.45
CA VAL A 169 6.75 -14.00 -12.90
C VAL A 169 6.50 -12.66 -13.59
N PRO A 170 6.97 -12.46 -14.83
CA PRO A 170 6.79 -11.21 -15.58
C PRO A 170 5.34 -10.70 -15.64
N GLU A 171 4.38 -11.59 -15.79
CA GLU A 171 2.96 -11.26 -15.97
C GLU A 171 2.30 -10.71 -14.70
N ALA A 172 2.98 -10.84 -13.55
CA ALA A 172 2.52 -10.26 -12.29
C ALA A 172 2.79 -8.76 -12.18
N PHE A 173 3.54 -8.17 -13.12
CA PHE A 173 3.88 -6.76 -13.17
C PHE A 173 2.97 -6.04 -14.18
N PRO A 174 2.12 -5.09 -13.73
CA PRO A 174 1.28 -4.33 -14.66
C PRO A 174 2.14 -3.42 -15.54
N SER A 175 1.69 -3.15 -16.76
CA SER A 175 2.32 -2.14 -17.61
C SER A 175 2.18 -0.73 -17.01
N SER A 176 3.02 0.20 -17.47
CA SER A 176 2.94 1.62 -17.07
C SER A 176 1.56 2.20 -17.39
N GLU A 177 0.96 1.84 -18.53
CA GLU A 177 -0.36 2.29 -18.96
C GLU A 177 -1.47 1.73 -18.07
N GLN A 178 -1.39 0.45 -17.71
CA GLN A 178 -2.33 -0.18 -16.80
C GLN A 178 -2.32 0.51 -15.43
N LEU A 179 -1.13 0.76 -14.88
CA LEU A 179 -0.99 1.45 -13.60
C LEU A 179 -1.38 2.93 -13.70
N ALA A 180 -1.04 3.63 -14.79
CA ALA A 180 -1.42 5.02 -15.01
C ALA A 180 -2.94 5.21 -15.05
N ARG A 181 -3.67 4.34 -15.75
CA ARG A 181 -5.14 4.34 -15.78
C ARG A 181 -5.72 4.09 -14.40
N ALA A 182 -5.16 3.15 -13.64
CA ALA A 182 -5.61 2.90 -12.26
C ALA A 182 -5.40 4.14 -11.36
N ILE A 183 -4.24 4.80 -11.45
CA ILE A 183 -3.95 6.04 -10.71
C ILE A 183 -4.97 7.14 -11.05
N ILE A 184 -5.22 7.37 -12.33
CA ILE A 184 -6.17 8.38 -12.81
C ILE A 184 -7.59 8.05 -12.37
N ALA A 185 -8.02 6.80 -12.51
CA ALA A 185 -9.35 6.36 -12.10
C ALA A 185 -9.57 6.53 -10.59
N CYS A 186 -8.54 6.26 -9.76
CA CYS A 186 -8.59 6.51 -8.32
C CYS A 186 -8.73 8.00 -7.98
N ARG A 187 -7.93 8.87 -8.64
CA ARG A 187 -8.04 10.32 -8.52
C ARG A 187 -9.45 10.80 -8.86
N ASP A 188 -9.96 10.41 -10.02
CA ASP A 188 -11.25 10.87 -10.54
C ASP A 188 -12.46 10.35 -9.74
N ALA A 189 -12.27 9.23 -9.03
CA ALA A 189 -13.22 8.67 -8.09
C ALA A 189 -13.06 9.19 -6.65
N GLY A 190 -11.95 9.87 -6.32
CA GLY A 190 -11.63 10.30 -4.96
C GLY A 190 -11.43 9.14 -3.98
N ILE A 191 -10.90 8.02 -4.47
CA ILE A 191 -10.67 6.79 -3.69
C ILE A 191 -9.18 6.60 -3.48
N ALA A 192 -8.78 6.58 -2.21
CA ALA A 192 -7.41 6.25 -1.81
C ALA A 192 -7.07 4.79 -2.15
N TRP A 193 -5.78 4.50 -2.27
CA TRP A 193 -5.34 3.16 -2.63
C TRP A 193 -3.96 2.87 -2.06
N LYS A 194 -3.53 1.61 -2.14
CA LYS A 194 -2.17 1.19 -1.82
C LYS A 194 -1.65 0.17 -2.80
N ALA A 195 -0.34 -0.02 -2.84
CA ALA A 195 0.28 -1.04 -3.68
C ALA A 195 0.71 -2.26 -2.85
N THR A 196 1.03 -3.36 -3.53
CA THR A 196 1.65 -4.52 -2.90
C THR A 196 2.53 -5.25 -3.91
N ALA A 197 3.63 -5.81 -3.41
CA ALA A 197 4.62 -6.59 -4.16
C ALA A 197 5.34 -5.80 -5.27
N GLY A 198 6.63 -6.12 -5.47
CA GLY A 198 7.43 -5.62 -6.59
C GLY A 198 7.94 -4.18 -6.45
N LEU A 199 7.77 -3.53 -5.29
CA LEU A 199 8.17 -2.14 -5.04
C LEU A 199 9.31 -2.05 -4.01
N HIS A 200 10.40 -2.78 -4.25
CA HIS A 200 11.57 -2.81 -3.35
C HIS A 200 12.54 -1.65 -3.60
N HIS A 201 12.66 -1.25 -4.86
CA HIS A 201 13.64 -0.26 -5.32
C HIS A 201 12.95 1.10 -5.57
N PRO A 202 13.64 2.24 -5.34
CA PRO A 202 13.05 3.57 -5.48
C PRO A 202 12.67 3.88 -6.92
N LEU A 203 13.51 3.45 -7.86
CA LEU A 203 13.38 3.74 -9.28
C LEU A 203 13.03 2.50 -10.10
N ARG A 204 12.38 2.74 -11.23
CA ARG A 204 12.12 1.72 -12.23
C ARG A 204 13.44 1.15 -12.75
N HIS A 205 13.52 -0.16 -12.85
CA HIS A 205 14.70 -0.86 -13.31
C HIS A 205 14.29 -2.17 -13.99
N PHE A 206 15.23 -2.78 -14.71
CA PHE A 206 15.05 -4.12 -15.24
C PHE A 206 15.59 -5.13 -14.23
N ASP A 207 14.78 -6.10 -13.82
CA ASP A 207 15.24 -7.21 -12.98
C ASP A 207 15.55 -8.42 -13.87
N GLU A 208 16.81 -8.83 -13.87
CA GLU A 208 17.28 -9.94 -14.71
C GLU A 208 16.72 -11.30 -14.28
N LYS A 209 16.40 -11.48 -13.00
CA LYS A 209 15.91 -12.77 -12.46
C LYS A 209 14.45 -13.00 -12.84
N ILE A 210 13.64 -11.95 -12.79
CA ILE A 210 12.24 -11.97 -13.18
C ILE A 210 12.11 -11.87 -14.70
N GLY A 211 13.01 -11.11 -15.35
CA GLY A 211 13.01 -10.93 -16.80
C GLY A 211 12.01 -9.86 -17.27
N THR A 212 11.74 -8.84 -16.45
CA THR A 212 10.85 -7.72 -16.78
C THR A 212 11.27 -6.40 -16.14
N LYS A 213 10.69 -5.30 -16.59
CA LYS A 213 10.82 -3.99 -15.93
C LYS A 213 9.93 -3.95 -14.68
N MET A 214 10.53 -3.65 -13.53
CA MET A 214 9.82 -3.46 -12.27
C MET A 214 9.63 -1.97 -11.99
N HIS A 215 8.46 -1.58 -11.48
CA HIS A 215 8.18 -0.21 -11.05
C HIS A 215 9.01 0.17 -9.82
N GLY A 216 9.43 1.43 -9.73
CA GLY A 216 10.05 1.99 -8.53
C GLY A 216 9.00 2.58 -7.58
N PHE A 217 9.15 2.41 -6.27
CA PHE A 217 8.17 2.96 -5.32
C PHE A 217 8.11 4.50 -5.38
N MET A 218 9.23 5.19 -5.68
CA MET A 218 9.23 6.65 -5.85
C MET A 218 8.53 7.07 -7.14
N ASN A 219 8.69 6.30 -8.23
CA ASN A 219 7.92 6.53 -9.45
C ASN A 219 6.42 6.46 -9.17
N VAL A 220 5.98 5.39 -8.49
CA VAL A 220 4.55 5.15 -8.26
C VAL A 220 3.95 6.19 -7.33
N ILE A 221 4.57 6.48 -6.18
CA ILE A 221 4.04 7.48 -5.24
C ILE A 221 4.16 8.90 -5.77
N GLY A 222 5.25 9.22 -6.46
CA GLY A 222 5.45 10.53 -7.11
C GLY A 222 4.41 10.76 -8.20
N ALA A 223 4.16 9.76 -9.04
CA ALA A 223 3.12 9.81 -10.07
C ALA A 223 1.74 10.00 -9.44
N ALA A 224 1.42 9.27 -8.36
CA ALA A 224 0.15 9.37 -7.67
C ALA A 224 -0.11 10.76 -7.07
N VAL A 225 0.91 11.36 -6.45
CA VAL A 225 0.83 12.70 -5.84
C VAL A 225 0.73 13.80 -6.90
N LEU A 226 1.61 13.79 -7.90
CA LEU A 226 1.58 14.80 -8.96
C LEU A 226 0.32 14.68 -9.82
N CYS A 227 -0.17 13.46 -10.05
CA CYS A 227 -1.47 13.23 -10.72
C CYS A 227 -2.63 13.85 -9.94
N GLN A 228 -2.62 13.73 -8.60
CA GLN A 228 -3.64 14.29 -7.71
C GLN A 228 -3.63 15.82 -7.72
N ILE A 229 -2.45 16.45 -7.75
CA ILE A 229 -2.28 17.90 -7.62
C ILE A 229 -2.41 18.62 -8.98
N SER A 230 -1.74 18.10 -10.01
CA SER A 230 -1.62 18.76 -11.32
C SER A 230 -2.57 18.20 -12.37
N HIS A 231 -3.47 17.28 -12.01
CA HIS A 231 -4.42 16.65 -12.93
C HIS A 231 -3.77 16.06 -14.20
N LEU A 232 -2.67 15.33 -14.01
CA LEU A 232 -1.87 14.78 -15.11
C LEU A 232 -2.70 13.88 -16.05
N THR A 233 -2.31 13.88 -17.31
CA THR A 233 -2.83 12.99 -18.35
C THR A 233 -2.21 11.59 -18.23
N GLU A 234 -2.83 10.57 -18.85
CA GLU A 234 -2.29 9.20 -18.86
C GLU A 234 -0.84 9.16 -19.35
N SER A 235 -0.53 9.87 -20.44
CA SER A 235 0.84 9.93 -20.98
C SER A 235 1.85 10.53 -19.99
N GLN A 236 1.49 11.59 -19.27
CA GLN A 236 2.36 12.19 -18.27
C GLN A 236 2.57 11.27 -17.06
N VAL A 237 1.53 10.58 -16.61
CA VAL A 237 1.64 9.59 -15.53
C VAL A 237 2.54 8.43 -15.95
N CYS A 238 2.37 7.90 -17.18
CA CYS A 238 3.28 6.87 -17.72
C CYS A 238 4.73 7.34 -17.73
N GLN A 239 5.01 8.57 -18.15
CA GLN A 239 6.38 9.09 -18.16
C GLN A 239 7.02 9.13 -16.77
N ILE A 240 6.27 9.45 -15.72
CA ILE A 240 6.78 9.39 -14.34
C ILE A 240 7.02 7.94 -13.92
N LEU A 241 6.07 7.04 -14.23
CA LEU A 241 6.20 5.62 -13.94
C LEU A 241 7.42 4.98 -14.64
N GLU A 242 7.77 5.47 -15.82
CA GLU A 242 8.85 4.97 -16.66
C GLU A 242 10.21 5.64 -16.43
N GLU A 243 10.28 6.63 -15.53
CA GLU A 243 11.52 7.35 -15.25
C GLU A 243 12.56 6.44 -14.57
N GLU A 244 13.75 6.37 -15.14
CA GLU A 244 14.87 5.56 -14.63
C GLU A 244 16.03 6.44 -14.14
N SER A 245 16.00 7.75 -14.41
CA SER A 245 17.01 8.70 -13.95
C SER A 245 16.68 9.21 -12.53
N PRO A 246 17.55 8.97 -11.53
CA PRO A 246 17.40 9.56 -10.20
C PRO A 246 17.36 11.09 -10.23
N GLU A 247 18.10 11.70 -11.17
CA GLU A 247 18.21 13.15 -11.30
C GLU A 247 16.90 13.84 -11.71
N ALA A 248 15.95 13.07 -12.25
CA ALA A 248 14.62 13.57 -12.58
C ALA A 248 13.75 13.79 -11.32
N PHE A 249 14.03 13.09 -10.21
CA PHE A 249 13.30 13.21 -8.95
C PHE A 249 14.06 14.12 -7.98
N LEU A 250 13.64 15.38 -7.92
CA LEU A 250 14.32 16.40 -7.14
C LEU A 250 13.57 16.68 -5.84
N PHE A 251 14.29 16.52 -4.72
CA PHE A 251 13.80 16.87 -3.39
C PHE A 251 14.57 18.08 -2.88
N GLN A 252 13.87 19.20 -2.78
CA GLN A 252 14.30 20.38 -2.04
C GLN A 252 13.63 20.39 -0.66
N GLU A 253 14.02 21.33 0.21
CA GLU A 253 13.56 21.35 1.60
C GLU A 253 12.03 21.22 1.73
N GLU A 254 11.27 22.03 0.98
CA GLU A 254 9.80 22.07 1.02
C GLU A 254 9.15 21.59 -0.28
N THR A 255 9.91 21.20 -1.31
CA THR A 255 9.36 20.91 -2.65
C THR A 255 9.85 19.58 -3.20
N PHE A 256 8.93 18.76 -3.67
CA PHE A 256 9.19 17.62 -4.54
C PHE A 256 8.92 18.04 -5.98
N ARG A 257 9.83 17.72 -6.90
CA ARG A 257 9.68 18.01 -8.33
C ARG A 257 10.06 16.81 -9.18
N TRP A 258 9.26 16.56 -10.20
CA TRP A 258 9.62 15.73 -11.34
C TRP A 258 9.43 16.55 -12.62
N ARG A 259 10.53 16.85 -13.32
CA ARG A 259 10.57 17.73 -14.50
C ARG A 259 9.81 19.06 -14.25
N ASP A 260 8.74 19.31 -14.99
CA ASP A 260 7.94 20.55 -14.95
C ASP A 260 6.82 20.51 -13.90
N PHE A 261 6.68 19.40 -13.16
CA PHE A 261 5.63 19.21 -12.15
C PHE A 261 6.22 19.23 -10.75
N GLU A 262 5.64 20.02 -9.87
CA GLU A 262 6.09 20.17 -8.49
C GLU A 262 4.93 20.13 -7.49
N ALA A 263 5.27 19.77 -6.26
CA ALA A 263 4.37 19.75 -5.11
C ALA A 263 5.13 20.18 -3.86
N SER A 264 4.55 21.08 -3.08
CA SER A 264 5.05 21.43 -1.76
C SER A 264 4.83 20.29 -0.75
N ALA A 265 5.61 20.25 0.33
CA ALA A 265 5.47 19.25 1.39
C ALA A 265 4.03 19.20 1.95
N THR A 266 3.37 20.36 2.09
CA THR A 266 1.98 20.43 2.55
C THR A 266 1.00 19.84 1.52
N GLU A 267 1.20 20.09 0.22
CA GLU A 267 0.37 19.49 -0.83
C GLU A 267 0.58 17.98 -0.91
N ILE A 268 1.81 17.49 -0.74
CA ILE A 268 2.12 16.05 -0.67
C ILE A 268 1.35 15.40 0.50
N GLU A 269 1.43 15.98 1.70
CA GLU A 269 0.72 15.46 2.88
C GLU A 269 -0.80 15.41 2.69
N GLN A 270 -1.37 16.40 1.99
CA GLN A 270 -2.80 16.43 1.67
C GLN A 270 -3.17 15.40 0.60
N ALA A 271 -2.40 15.35 -0.49
CA ALA A 271 -2.62 14.42 -1.60
C ALA A 271 -2.57 12.96 -1.14
N ARG A 272 -1.61 12.59 -0.29
CA ARG A 272 -1.45 11.24 0.25
C ARG A 272 -2.64 10.74 1.08
N LYS A 273 -3.47 11.63 1.62
CA LYS A 273 -4.73 11.22 2.29
C LYS A 273 -5.80 10.74 1.31
N GLN A 274 -5.70 11.15 0.04
CA GLN A 274 -6.71 10.94 -1.00
C GLN A 274 -6.25 9.99 -2.11
N THR A 275 -4.94 9.75 -2.24
CA THR A 275 -4.34 8.89 -3.27
C THR A 275 -3.56 7.72 -2.62
N MET A 276 -2.43 7.33 -3.20
CA MET A 276 -1.54 6.29 -2.69
C MET A 276 -1.15 6.52 -1.23
N GLN A 277 -1.46 5.54 -0.38
CA GLN A 277 -1.20 5.59 1.06
C GLN A 277 0.10 4.89 1.43
N SER A 278 0.32 3.68 0.90
CA SER A 278 1.46 2.82 1.26
C SER A 278 1.73 1.78 0.16
N PHE A 279 2.78 0.98 0.36
CA PHE A 279 3.00 -0.28 -0.36
C PHE A 279 3.46 -1.40 0.59
N GLY A 280 3.05 -2.63 0.29
CA GLY A 280 3.52 -3.82 1.00
C GLY A 280 4.92 -4.26 0.55
N SER A 281 5.83 -4.46 1.51
CA SER A 281 7.18 -5.01 1.29
C SER A 281 7.53 -6.09 2.31
N CYS A 282 8.15 -7.19 1.88
CA CYS A 282 8.64 -8.22 2.80
C CYS A 282 9.93 -7.84 3.52
N SER A 283 10.59 -6.77 3.09
CA SER A 283 11.81 -6.21 3.69
C SER A 283 11.60 -4.72 3.94
N PHE A 284 11.84 -4.28 5.17
CA PHE A 284 11.89 -2.86 5.49
C PHE A 284 13.27 -2.26 5.15
N ASP A 285 14.31 -3.09 5.20
CA ASP A 285 15.68 -2.67 4.99
C ASP A 285 15.95 -2.37 3.50
N ASP A 286 15.49 -3.20 2.54
CA ASP A 286 15.82 -2.98 1.12
C ASP A 286 15.43 -1.57 0.63
N PRO A 287 14.18 -1.08 0.85
CA PRO A 287 13.82 0.28 0.44
C PRO A 287 14.63 1.36 1.17
N CYS A 288 15.02 1.11 2.43
CA CYS A 288 15.83 2.06 3.20
C CYS A 288 17.26 2.12 2.67
N ASP A 289 17.88 0.97 2.41
CA ASP A 289 19.24 0.86 1.90
C ASP A 289 19.38 1.53 0.53
N ASP A 290 18.45 1.27 -0.38
CA ASP A 290 18.44 1.91 -1.68
C ASP A 290 18.27 3.44 -1.62
N LEU A 291 17.46 3.94 -0.68
CA LEU A 291 17.33 5.39 -0.46
C LEU A 291 18.62 6.02 0.07
N ARG A 292 19.38 5.30 0.92
CA ARG A 292 20.71 5.73 1.38
C ARG A 292 21.71 5.73 0.23
N GLU A 293 21.69 4.71 -0.64
CA GLU A 293 22.52 4.66 -1.84
C GLU A 293 22.23 5.83 -2.79
N CYS A 294 20.94 6.18 -2.91
CA CYS A 294 20.47 7.37 -3.62
C CYS A 294 20.75 8.70 -2.87
N LYS A 295 21.31 8.65 -1.66
CA LYS A 295 21.63 9.80 -0.78
C LYS A 295 20.42 10.68 -0.44
N LEU A 296 19.25 10.06 -0.34
CA LEU A 296 18.00 10.74 0.00
C LEU A 296 17.73 10.75 1.51
N ILE A 297 18.19 9.72 2.23
CA ILE A 297 18.06 9.60 3.70
C ILE A 297 19.41 9.38 4.36
#